data_AF-A0A242CJD2-F1
#
_entry.id   AF-A0A242CJD2-F1
#
_cell.length_a   1.000
_cell.length_b   1.000
_cell.length_c   1.000
_cell.angle_alpha   90.00
_cell.angle_beta   90.00
_cell.angle_gamma   90.00
#
_symmetry.space_group_name_H-M   'P 1'
#
loop_
_entity.id
_entity.type
_entity.pdbx_description
1 polymer ?
#
loop_
_entity_poly.entity_id
_entity_poly.type
_entity_poly.pdbx_seq_one_letter_code
_entity_poly.pdbx_strand_id
1 'polypeptide(L)'
;MKKNYILTFFFICTIIILTACKPDQRKGAEKTNESSKPALFVPDSSETVSSNETEKEKAVNDLDFETTSYNYDVVTGATQTTFGSNPKPLYTYEEKLKKMFWSNQPPLGLMEGNYYTNEGYFDVGNKGIVEIITDDTTKIINVEFNEYGAENYYESKYSGVNKRLSDYAFFQAQNPRTDPTLVTVVNGITFVEKQMREENRVEGNFKTVKGSSTSAREGLMTIAAELSDEIRQPSKTKYIGYAEDFGNGLIGRLQLTMTEGKIDTVRYDEYFSDQPEKITATHLKQYYRQSKYFSLSYNKATNNDFVNFSDTLTKEIIEKQALAFENKELTKHPSFASYQTLIKHIKI
;
A
#
# COMPACT_ATOMS: atom_id res chain seq x y z
N MET A 1 47.64 -16.75 -56.95
CA MET A 1 46.71 -15.99 -57.82
C MET A 1 45.90 -15.02 -56.95
N LYS A 2 45.86 -13.75 -57.35
CA LYS A 2 44.93 -12.62 -57.02
C LYS A 2 44.71 -12.28 -55.53
N LYS A 3 45.18 -11.15 -54.97
CA LYS A 3 44.98 -9.69 -55.19
C LYS A 3 43.80 -9.07 -54.39
N ASN A 4 44.18 -8.05 -53.59
CA ASN A 4 43.51 -6.77 -53.29
C ASN A 4 42.23 -6.79 -52.41
N TYR A 5 41.81 -5.75 -51.65
CA TYR A 5 42.07 -4.30 -51.68
C TYR A 5 41.98 -3.66 -50.26
N ILE A 6 42.71 -2.55 -50.11
CA ILE A 6 42.56 -1.48 -49.11
C ILE A 6 41.33 -0.63 -49.47
N LEU A 7 40.55 -0.17 -48.49
CA LEU A 7 39.79 1.08 -48.62
C LEU A 7 39.66 1.84 -47.29
N THR A 8 40.23 3.04 -47.32
CA THR A 8 40.16 4.13 -46.35
C THR A 8 38.81 4.84 -46.45
N PHE A 9 38.24 5.33 -45.34
CA PHE A 9 37.21 6.39 -45.41
C PHE A 9 37.48 7.49 -44.38
N PHE A 10 37.46 8.71 -44.90
CA PHE A 10 37.71 10.00 -44.24
C PHE A 10 36.59 10.37 -43.27
N PHE A 11 36.95 10.90 -42.09
CA PHE A 11 36.04 11.61 -41.18
C PHE A 11 36.18 13.12 -41.45
N ILE A 12 35.09 13.77 -41.84
CA ILE A 12 35.00 15.23 -42.02
C ILE A 12 34.54 15.86 -40.71
N CYS A 13 35.34 16.79 -40.18
CA CYS A 13 34.95 17.73 -39.13
C CYS A 13 33.99 18.79 -39.69
N THR A 14 32.99 19.20 -38.92
CA THR A 14 32.44 20.56 -39.00
C THR A 14 31.98 21.01 -37.62
N ILE A 15 32.43 22.19 -37.23
CA ILE A 15 32.29 22.84 -35.93
C ILE A 15 31.19 23.93 -36.06
N ILE A 16 30.76 24.44 -34.89
CA ILE A 16 30.16 25.76 -34.58
C ILE A 16 28.64 25.86 -34.95
N ILE A 17 27.70 26.42 -34.15
CA ILE A 17 27.70 27.59 -33.25
C ILE A 17 26.56 27.49 -32.20
N LEU A 18 26.88 27.84 -30.94
CA LEU A 18 25.97 28.26 -29.88
C LEU A 18 25.63 29.76 -30.04
N THR A 19 24.34 30.13 -30.00
CA THR A 19 23.86 31.49 -29.63
C THR A 19 22.49 31.31 -28.95
N ALA A 20 22.38 31.50 -27.63
CA ALA A 20 22.20 32.75 -26.89
C ALA A 20 20.76 33.31 -26.95
N CYS A 21 20.15 33.37 -25.77
CA CYS A 21 18.83 33.91 -25.43
C CYS A 21 18.58 35.35 -25.90
N LYS A 22 17.30 35.73 -26.07
CA LYS A 22 16.68 36.81 -25.29
C LYS A 22 15.13 36.83 -25.39
N PRO A 23 14.45 37.46 -24.40
CA PRO A 23 13.02 37.35 -24.13
C PRO A 23 12.22 38.57 -24.61
N ASP A 24 10.89 38.44 -24.73
CA ASP A 24 9.94 39.57 -24.76
C ASP A 24 8.54 39.09 -24.31
N GLN A 25 8.09 39.47 -23.10
CA GLN A 25 7.15 40.56 -22.77
C GLN A 25 5.67 40.39 -23.17
N ARG A 26 4.88 40.10 -22.11
CA ARG A 26 3.67 40.80 -21.63
C ARG A 26 2.38 40.87 -22.48
N LYS A 27 1.30 40.62 -21.71
CA LYS A 27 -0.11 41.08 -21.76
C LYS A 27 -1.06 39.97 -22.23
N GLY A 28 -2.17 39.67 -21.59
CA GLY A 28 -2.86 40.24 -20.44
C GLY A 28 -4.29 39.68 -20.46
N ALA A 29 -4.84 39.46 -19.27
CA ALA A 29 -6.26 39.30 -18.94
C ALA A 29 -7.13 38.30 -19.75
N GLU A 30 -7.66 37.29 -19.05
CA GLU A 30 -9.11 37.24 -18.78
C GLU A 30 -9.38 36.32 -17.60
N LYS A 31 -9.99 36.88 -16.55
CA LYS A 31 -10.62 36.15 -15.46
C LYS A 31 -12.03 35.82 -15.91
N THR A 32 -12.36 34.55 -16.03
CA THR A 32 -13.74 34.07 -16.03
C THR A 32 -13.92 33.13 -14.84
N ASN A 33 -14.89 33.49 -14.01
CA ASN A 33 -15.33 32.76 -12.83
C ASN A 33 -16.00 31.45 -13.27
N GLU A 34 -15.58 30.32 -12.69
CA GLU A 34 -16.44 29.17 -12.50
C GLU A 34 -16.30 28.62 -11.08
N SER A 35 -17.33 28.90 -10.29
CA SER A 35 -17.89 28.12 -9.17
C SER A 35 -16.96 27.09 -8.51
N SER A 36 -16.16 27.52 -7.55
CA SER A 36 -15.54 26.65 -6.56
C SER A 36 -16.61 26.01 -5.66
N LYS A 37 -16.94 24.73 -5.90
CA LYS A 37 -17.54 23.88 -4.86
C LYS A 37 -16.44 23.49 -3.86
N PRO A 38 -16.62 23.69 -2.55
CA PRO A 38 -15.65 23.20 -1.58
C PRO A 38 -15.70 21.66 -1.53
N ALA A 39 -14.51 21.03 -1.55
CA ALA A 39 -14.36 19.62 -1.26
C ALA A 39 -14.83 19.35 0.18
N LEU A 40 -15.78 18.43 0.34
CA LEU A 40 -16.26 17.96 1.63
C LEU A 40 -15.22 16.99 2.22
N PHE A 41 -14.21 17.55 2.86
CA PHE A 41 -13.51 16.91 3.96
C PHE A 41 -13.36 17.94 5.07
N VAL A 42 -14.33 17.94 5.98
CA VAL A 42 -14.25 18.62 7.27
C VAL A 42 -13.95 17.54 8.29
N PRO A 43 -12.80 17.56 8.99
CA PRO A 43 -12.64 16.75 10.17
C PRO A 43 -13.64 17.28 11.20
N ASP A 44 -14.45 16.37 11.72
CA ASP A 44 -15.58 16.65 12.61
C ASP A 44 -15.24 17.70 13.69
N SER A 45 -16.01 18.79 13.72
CA SER A 45 -15.95 19.79 14.77
C SER A 45 -16.84 19.35 15.93
N SER A 46 -16.19 18.93 17.02
CA SER A 46 -16.54 19.21 18.42
C SER A 46 -18.00 19.58 18.72
N GLU A 47 -18.79 18.60 19.16
CA GLU A 47 -19.82 18.85 20.17
C GLU A 47 -19.26 18.49 21.56
N THR A 48 -19.23 19.51 22.41
CA THR A 48 -18.76 19.53 23.80
C THR A 48 -19.43 18.45 24.65
N VAL A 49 -18.65 17.45 25.05
CA VAL A 49 -18.83 16.76 26.32
C VAL A 49 -17.61 17.08 27.17
N SER A 50 -17.87 17.75 28.30
CA SER A 50 -16.90 18.17 29.30
C SER A 50 -15.93 17.04 29.69
N SER A 51 -14.70 17.09 29.20
CA SER A 51 -13.60 16.24 29.64
C SER A 51 -12.52 17.08 30.31
N ASN A 52 -12.40 16.93 31.63
CA ASN A 52 -11.12 17.13 32.31
C ASN A 52 -10.25 15.91 31.99
N GLU A 53 -9.55 15.92 30.86
CA GLU A 53 -8.43 15.02 30.62
C GLU A 53 -7.26 15.80 30.04
N THR A 54 -6.18 15.82 30.81
CA THR A 54 -4.87 16.37 30.51
C THR A 54 -4.40 15.92 29.13
N GLU A 55 -4.24 16.85 28.18
CA GLU A 55 -3.53 16.61 26.92
C GLU A 55 -2.12 16.09 27.23
N LYS A 56 -1.90 14.79 27.05
CA LYS A 56 -0.56 14.23 26.92
C LYS A 56 -0.06 14.54 25.52
N GLU A 57 0.99 15.35 25.45
CA GLU A 57 1.78 15.60 24.25
C GLU A 57 2.16 14.25 23.61
N LYS A 58 1.63 13.95 22.41
CA LYS A 58 1.95 12.70 21.68
C LYS A 58 3.44 12.66 21.37
N ALA A 59 4.10 11.55 21.67
CA ALA A 59 5.50 11.38 21.35
C ALA A 59 5.68 11.21 19.83
N VAL A 60 6.82 11.64 19.30
CA VAL A 60 7.12 11.67 17.85
C VAL A 60 7.03 10.29 17.16
N ASN A 61 7.02 9.19 17.92
CA ASN A 61 6.98 7.82 17.40
C ASN A 61 5.66 7.09 17.70
N ASP A 62 4.62 7.82 18.13
CA ASP A 62 3.33 7.22 18.42
C ASP A 62 2.57 6.92 17.12
N LEU A 63 2.03 5.71 17.03
CA LEU A 63 1.16 5.30 15.93
C LEU A 63 -0.14 4.72 16.51
N ASP A 64 -1.25 5.31 16.11
CA ASP A 64 -2.56 4.97 16.61
C ASP A 64 -3.37 4.24 15.54
N PHE A 65 -3.98 3.13 15.94
CA PHE A 65 -4.96 2.39 15.17
C PHE A 65 -6.19 2.14 16.02
N GLU A 66 -7.31 2.79 15.67
CA GLU A 66 -8.54 2.79 16.47
C GLU A 66 -8.26 3.07 17.95
N THR A 67 -8.47 2.10 18.83
CA THR A 67 -8.27 2.20 20.28
C THR A 67 -6.87 1.78 20.74
N THR A 68 -5.94 1.55 19.81
CA THR A 68 -4.62 0.99 20.11
C THR A 68 -3.53 1.98 19.75
N SER A 69 -2.78 2.44 20.76
CA SER A 69 -1.65 3.35 20.60
C SER A 69 -0.34 2.61 20.84
N TYR A 70 0.64 2.83 19.97
CA TYR A 70 1.97 2.24 20.05
C TYR A 70 3.03 3.30 20.11
N ASN A 71 3.88 3.21 21.14
CA ASN A 71 5.17 3.88 21.15
C ASN A 71 6.24 2.87 20.71
N TYR A 72 6.83 3.06 19.53
CA TYR A 72 7.87 2.16 19.03
C TYR A 72 9.27 2.58 19.48
N ASP A 73 10.08 1.59 19.82
CA ASP A 73 11.54 1.73 19.81
C ASP A 73 12.00 1.96 18.37
N VAL A 74 12.39 3.20 18.04
CA VAL A 74 12.84 3.58 16.70
C VAL A 74 14.34 3.51 16.54
N VAL A 75 14.77 3.13 15.34
CA VAL A 75 16.17 3.06 14.93
C VAL A 75 16.38 3.80 13.62
N THR A 76 17.60 4.30 13.41
CA THR A 76 18.03 4.98 12.18
C THR A 76 18.96 4.12 11.31
N GLY A 77 19.20 2.87 11.71
CA GLY A 77 20.02 1.88 11.00
C GLY A 77 19.38 0.49 11.01
N ALA A 78 19.93 -0.45 10.24
CA ALA A 78 19.43 -1.83 10.24
C ALA A 78 19.68 -2.49 11.61
N THR A 79 18.64 -3.05 12.22
CA THR A 79 18.81 -3.90 13.40
C THR A 79 19.46 -5.21 12.98
N GLN A 80 20.62 -5.53 13.57
CA GLN A 80 21.18 -6.86 13.45
C GLN A 80 20.25 -7.84 14.15
N THR A 81 19.56 -8.68 13.37
CA THR A 81 18.90 -9.87 13.91
C THR A 81 19.90 -11.01 13.92
N THR A 82 20.02 -11.71 15.03
CA THR A 82 20.77 -12.97 15.09
C THR A 82 19.99 -14.06 14.35
N PHE A 83 20.11 -14.09 13.02
CA PHE A 83 19.61 -15.19 12.20
C PHE A 83 20.19 -16.51 12.74
N GLY A 84 19.32 -17.48 13.05
CA GLY A 84 19.71 -18.79 13.62
C GLY A 84 19.66 -18.91 15.14
N SER A 85 19.46 -17.84 15.91
CA SER A 85 19.23 -17.98 17.36
C SER A 85 17.76 -18.29 17.66
N ASN A 86 17.46 -19.34 18.43
CA ASN A 86 16.12 -19.60 18.95
C ASN A 86 16.08 -19.20 20.43
N PRO A 87 15.82 -17.91 20.76
CA PRO A 87 15.75 -17.48 22.14
C PRO A 87 14.59 -18.18 22.85
N LYS A 88 14.72 -18.31 24.18
CA LYS A 88 13.61 -18.79 25.01
C LYS A 88 12.45 -17.78 24.91
N PRO A 89 11.20 -18.23 24.73
CA PRO A 89 10.04 -17.34 24.75
C PRO A 89 9.96 -16.58 26.07
N LEU A 90 9.72 -15.27 26.00
CA LEU A 90 9.40 -14.40 27.14
C LEU A 90 7.90 -14.44 27.48
N TYR A 91 7.06 -14.77 26.49
CA TYR A 91 5.61 -14.81 26.61
C TYR A 91 5.06 -16.12 26.03
N THR A 92 3.90 -16.56 26.53
CA THR A 92 3.06 -17.48 25.76
C THR A 92 2.53 -16.78 24.51
N TYR A 93 2.11 -17.56 23.51
CA TYR A 93 1.56 -16.99 22.28
C TYR A 93 0.31 -16.13 22.55
N GLU A 94 -0.58 -16.55 23.46
CA GLU A 94 -1.79 -15.82 23.81
C GLU A 94 -1.49 -14.49 24.51
N GLU A 95 -0.55 -14.48 25.46
CA GLU A 95 -0.10 -13.25 26.13
C GLU A 95 0.53 -12.28 25.13
N LYS A 96 1.32 -12.80 24.20
CA LYS A 96 1.98 -12.00 23.18
C LYS A 96 1.00 -11.37 22.20
N LEU A 97 -0.01 -12.12 21.74
CA LEU A 97 -1.05 -11.58 20.86
C LEU A 97 -1.84 -10.44 21.51
N LYS A 98 -2.04 -10.49 22.84
CA LYS A 98 -2.67 -9.37 23.58
C LYS A 98 -1.78 -8.12 23.65
N LYS A 99 -0.47 -8.27 23.45
CA LYS A 99 0.52 -7.18 23.48
C LYS A 99 0.83 -6.65 22.07
N MET A 100 0.58 -7.44 21.03
CA MET A 100 0.90 -7.10 19.65
C MET A 100 -0.35 -6.69 18.85
N PHE A 101 -0.18 -5.63 18.07
CA PHE A 101 -1.16 -5.22 17.07
C PHE A 101 -0.46 -4.84 15.79
N TRP A 102 -1.14 -5.10 14.69
CA TRP A 102 -0.85 -4.55 13.39
C TRP A 102 -2.19 -4.44 12.67
N SER A 103 -2.31 -3.46 11.79
CA SER A 103 -3.47 -3.30 10.94
C SER A 103 -3.09 -3.57 9.49
N ASN A 104 -3.94 -4.31 8.80
CA ASN A 104 -3.90 -4.43 7.35
C ASN A 104 -5.07 -3.70 6.69
N GLN A 105 -5.85 -2.91 7.46
CA GLN A 105 -7.03 -2.25 6.95
C GLN A 105 -6.65 -1.16 5.94
N PRO A 106 -7.38 -1.05 4.83
CA PRO A 106 -7.18 0.04 3.89
C PRO A 106 -7.75 1.36 4.45
N PRO A 107 -7.29 2.52 3.94
CA PRO A 107 -7.91 3.80 4.24
C PRO A 107 -9.37 3.80 3.76
N LEU A 108 -10.30 4.15 4.65
CA LEU A 108 -11.73 4.20 4.36
C LEU A 108 -12.11 5.44 3.54
N GLY A 109 -13.21 5.33 2.81
CA GLY A 109 -13.75 6.39 1.96
C GLY A 109 -13.16 6.40 0.56
N LEU A 110 -13.52 7.46 -0.19
CA LEU A 110 -13.06 7.68 -1.56
C LEU A 110 -11.67 8.28 -1.56
N MET A 111 -10.80 7.73 -2.39
CA MET A 111 -9.45 8.19 -2.64
C MET A 111 -9.22 8.29 -4.14
N GLU A 112 -8.92 9.50 -4.60
CA GLU A 112 -8.65 9.82 -6.01
C GLU A 112 -7.35 10.62 -6.11
N GLY A 113 -6.56 10.36 -7.15
CA GLY A 113 -5.32 11.09 -7.34
C GLY A 113 -4.49 10.64 -8.53
N ASN A 114 -3.33 11.26 -8.70
CA ASN A 114 -2.28 10.77 -9.59
C ASN A 114 -1.69 9.49 -9.01
N TYR A 115 -1.45 8.50 -9.87
CA TYR A 115 -0.95 7.20 -9.47
C TYR A 115 0.48 7.00 -9.98
N TYR A 116 1.33 6.46 -9.09
CA TYR A 116 2.71 6.07 -9.38
C TYR A 116 2.97 4.74 -8.71
N THR A 117 3.71 3.86 -9.39
CA THR A 117 4.07 2.58 -8.83
C THR A 117 5.46 2.16 -9.28
N ASN A 118 6.15 1.44 -8.40
CA ASN A 118 7.41 0.80 -8.73
C ASN A 118 7.49 -0.54 -8.00
N GLU A 119 8.23 -1.47 -8.58
CA GLU A 119 8.49 -2.78 -7.98
C GLU A 119 9.95 -3.17 -8.14
N GLY A 120 10.45 -3.93 -7.17
CA GLY A 120 11.85 -4.33 -7.16
C GLY A 120 12.10 -5.53 -6.26
N TYR A 121 13.22 -6.20 -6.50
CA TYR A 121 13.68 -7.29 -5.65
C TYR A 121 14.75 -6.79 -4.68
N PHE A 122 14.75 -7.33 -3.46
CA PHE A 122 15.72 -7.00 -2.42
C PHE A 122 16.02 -8.20 -1.53
N ASP A 123 17.08 -8.06 -0.72
CA ASP A 123 17.59 -9.13 0.14
C ASP A 123 17.84 -10.42 -0.68
N VAL A 124 17.49 -11.60 -0.18
CA VAL A 124 17.64 -12.88 -0.87
C VAL A 124 16.50 -13.19 -1.85
N GLY A 125 15.87 -12.17 -2.42
CA GLY A 125 14.86 -12.30 -3.47
C GLY A 125 13.42 -12.00 -3.04
N ASN A 126 13.22 -11.28 -1.92
CA ASN A 126 11.89 -10.74 -1.61
C ASN A 126 11.52 -9.69 -2.67
N LYS A 127 10.23 -9.59 -3.01
CA LYS A 127 9.72 -8.59 -3.96
C LYS A 127 8.96 -7.50 -3.20
N GLY A 128 9.34 -6.25 -3.42
CA GLY A 128 8.63 -5.06 -2.94
C GLY A 128 7.80 -4.44 -4.04
N ILE A 129 6.60 -4.00 -3.70
CA ILE A 129 5.74 -3.18 -4.55
C ILE A 129 5.41 -1.92 -3.76
N VAL A 130 5.61 -0.76 -4.39
CA VAL A 130 5.31 0.56 -3.87
C VAL A 130 4.25 1.20 -4.73
N GLU A 131 3.20 1.70 -4.09
CA GLU A 131 2.12 2.46 -4.73
C GLU A 131 2.00 3.81 -4.02
N ILE A 132 2.06 4.90 -4.79
CA ILE A 132 1.96 6.28 -4.29
C ILE A 132 0.82 6.98 -5.01
N ILE A 133 -0.01 7.67 -4.23
CA ILE A 133 -1.13 8.46 -4.71
C ILE A 133 -0.91 9.91 -4.27
N THR A 134 -0.88 10.82 -5.23
CA THR A 134 -0.77 12.27 -4.96
C THR A 134 -2.01 13.02 -5.43
N ASP A 135 -2.30 14.16 -4.81
CA ASP A 135 -3.28 15.09 -5.36
C ASP A 135 -2.72 15.85 -6.57
N ASP A 136 -3.52 16.71 -7.19
CA ASP A 136 -3.08 17.53 -8.33
C ASP A 136 -2.03 18.59 -7.96
N THR A 137 -1.76 18.81 -6.67
CA THR A 137 -0.70 19.69 -6.16
C THR A 137 0.59 18.94 -5.83
N THR A 138 0.68 17.66 -6.17
CA THR A 138 1.80 16.74 -5.85
C THR A 138 1.92 16.40 -4.35
N LYS A 139 0.90 16.70 -3.54
CA LYS A 139 0.88 16.28 -2.14
C LYS A 139 0.57 14.79 -2.08
N ILE A 140 1.38 14.03 -1.35
CA ILE A 140 1.17 12.61 -1.10
C ILE A 140 -0.08 12.43 -0.24
N ILE A 141 -1.12 11.83 -0.82
CA ILE A 141 -2.35 11.43 -0.12
C ILE A 141 -2.15 10.05 0.50
N ASN A 142 -1.54 9.12 -0.25
CA ASN A 142 -1.31 7.77 0.22
C ASN A 142 0.01 7.19 -0.27
N VAL A 143 0.56 6.30 0.55
CA VAL A 143 1.69 5.43 0.23
C VAL A 143 1.31 4.05 0.74
N GLU A 144 1.37 3.05 -0.11
CA GLU A 144 1.09 1.66 0.23
C GLU A 144 2.24 0.78 -0.26
N PHE A 145 2.84 0.07 0.69
CA PHE A 145 3.88 -0.90 0.45
C PHE A 145 3.33 -2.31 0.62
N ASN A 146 3.74 -3.19 -0.29
CA ASN A 146 3.52 -4.62 -0.20
C ASN A 146 4.86 -5.34 -0.35
N GLU A 147 5.06 -6.37 0.48
CA GLU A 147 6.24 -7.24 0.41
C GLU A 147 5.77 -8.67 0.16
N TYR A 148 6.41 -9.33 -0.80
CA TYR A 148 6.23 -10.74 -1.10
C TYR A 148 7.48 -11.52 -0.67
N GLY A 149 7.26 -12.68 -0.04
CA GLY A 149 8.34 -13.61 0.27
C GLY A 149 9.08 -14.08 -0.98
N ALA A 150 10.38 -14.29 -0.87
CA ALA A 150 11.17 -14.86 -1.96
C ALA A 150 10.62 -16.22 -2.42
N GLU A 151 10.80 -16.59 -3.69
CA GLU A 151 10.36 -17.89 -4.22
C GLU A 151 11.03 -19.08 -3.51
N ASN A 152 12.23 -18.87 -2.96
CA ASN A 152 12.97 -19.84 -2.15
C ASN A 152 12.89 -19.55 -0.64
N TYR A 153 11.80 -18.94 -0.17
CA TYR A 153 11.66 -18.59 1.24
C TYR A 153 11.84 -19.80 2.16
N TYR A 154 12.54 -19.61 3.27
CA TYR A 154 12.93 -20.72 4.17
C TYR A 154 11.72 -21.46 4.77
N GLU A 155 10.61 -20.74 4.98
CA GLU A 155 9.33 -21.32 5.35
C GLU A 155 8.49 -21.41 4.08
N SER A 156 8.42 -22.61 3.50
CA SER A 156 7.85 -22.83 2.16
C SER A 156 6.39 -22.41 2.06
N LYS A 157 5.64 -22.43 3.18
CA LYS A 157 4.27 -21.89 3.26
C LYS A 157 4.19 -20.43 2.78
N TYR A 158 5.24 -19.63 2.97
CA TYR A 158 5.27 -18.20 2.67
C TYR A 158 6.13 -17.83 1.46
N SER A 159 6.51 -18.80 0.63
CA SER A 159 7.18 -18.55 -0.64
C SER A 159 6.24 -17.83 -1.61
N GLY A 160 6.67 -16.69 -2.16
CA GLY A 160 5.87 -15.87 -3.08
C GLY A 160 4.63 -15.22 -2.45
N VAL A 161 4.47 -15.27 -1.12
CA VAL A 161 3.24 -14.81 -0.45
C VAL A 161 3.35 -13.36 -0.03
N ASN A 162 2.26 -12.58 -0.19
CA ASN A 162 2.14 -11.24 0.37
C ASN A 162 2.21 -11.29 1.90
N LYS A 163 3.27 -10.74 2.48
CA LYS A 163 3.54 -10.78 3.93
C LYS A 163 2.64 -9.86 4.75
N ARG A 164 2.09 -8.79 4.15
CA ARG A 164 1.23 -7.82 4.81
C ARG A 164 -0.21 -8.31 4.96
N LEU A 165 -0.73 -8.93 3.90
CA LEU A 165 -2.15 -9.24 3.75
C LEU A 165 -2.51 -10.70 4.08
N SER A 166 -1.50 -11.57 4.27
CA SER A 166 -1.67 -12.97 4.69
C SER A 166 -1.54 -13.16 6.21
N ASP A 167 -1.56 -14.42 6.66
CA ASP A 167 -1.27 -14.81 8.05
C ASP A 167 0.22 -14.76 8.43
N TYR A 168 1.09 -14.23 7.57
CA TYR A 168 2.53 -14.13 7.83
C TYR A 168 2.86 -13.34 9.11
N ALA A 169 2.14 -12.25 9.39
CA ALA A 169 2.35 -11.47 10.61
C ALA A 169 2.05 -12.28 11.88
N PHE A 170 1.07 -13.20 11.85
CA PHE A 170 0.83 -14.14 12.94
C PHE A 170 1.98 -15.12 13.11
N PHE A 171 2.56 -15.60 12.01
CA PHE A 171 3.76 -16.43 12.06
C PHE A 171 4.95 -15.67 12.69
N GLN A 172 5.13 -14.38 12.38
CA GLN A 172 6.12 -13.56 13.08
C GLN A 172 5.80 -13.36 14.56
N ALA A 173 4.52 -13.20 14.91
CA ALA A 173 4.08 -13.11 16.30
C ALA A 173 4.31 -14.42 17.08
N GLN A 174 4.26 -15.59 16.44
CA GLN A 174 4.59 -16.86 17.09
C GLN A 174 6.09 -17.02 17.37
N ASN A 175 6.97 -16.30 16.65
CA ASN A 175 8.41 -16.45 16.78
C ASN A 175 8.95 -15.71 18.02
N PRO A 176 9.65 -16.38 18.96
CA PRO A 176 10.22 -15.76 20.16
C PRO A 176 11.16 -14.56 19.89
N ARG A 177 11.71 -14.45 18.68
CA ARG A 177 12.56 -13.32 18.28
C ARG A 177 11.84 -11.96 18.31
N THR A 178 10.52 -11.95 18.15
CA THR A 178 9.72 -10.71 18.22
C THR A 178 9.27 -10.39 19.65
N ASP A 179 9.58 -11.22 20.66
CA ASP A 179 9.20 -10.94 22.06
C ASP A 179 9.80 -9.64 22.61
N PRO A 180 11.08 -9.29 22.36
CA PRO A 180 11.66 -8.07 22.93
C PRO A 180 11.10 -6.78 22.33
N THR A 181 10.61 -6.83 21.08
CA THR A 181 10.18 -5.63 20.36
C THR A 181 8.67 -5.56 20.20
N LEU A 182 7.97 -6.71 20.17
CA LEU A 182 6.53 -6.82 19.91
C LEU A 182 6.11 -6.24 18.54
N VAL A 183 6.97 -6.41 17.53
CA VAL A 183 6.81 -5.80 16.20
C VAL A 183 6.85 -6.86 15.10
N THR A 184 6.04 -6.66 14.06
CA THR A 184 6.03 -7.46 12.81
C THR A 184 6.48 -6.61 11.62
N VAL A 185 6.63 -7.25 10.46
CA VAL A 185 6.91 -6.57 9.18
C VAL A 185 5.89 -5.48 8.87
N VAL A 186 4.62 -5.72 9.18
CA VAL A 186 3.50 -4.80 8.91
C VAL A 186 3.66 -3.49 9.68
N ASN A 187 4.12 -3.56 10.93
CA ASN A 187 4.37 -2.37 11.74
C ASN A 187 5.52 -1.54 11.15
N GLY A 188 6.61 -2.19 10.70
CA GLY A 188 7.73 -1.49 10.08
C GLY A 188 7.34 -0.79 8.78
N ILE A 189 6.53 -1.45 7.96
CA ILE A 189 5.99 -0.90 6.72
C ILE A 189 5.10 0.31 6.99
N THR A 190 4.04 0.13 7.79
CA THR A 190 3.02 1.18 8.04
C THR A 190 3.61 2.41 8.75
N PHE A 191 4.64 2.22 9.57
CA PHE A 191 5.37 3.31 10.22
C PHE A 191 6.15 4.20 9.23
N VAL A 192 6.71 3.62 8.17
CA VAL A 192 7.40 4.39 7.13
C VAL A 192 6.40 5.08 6.20
N GLU A 193 5.33 4.38 5.80
CA GLU A 193 4.26 4.96 4.98
C GLU A 193 3.67 6.22 5.63
N LYS A 194 3.46 6.19 6.95
CA LYS A 194 3.01 7.36 7.72
C LYS A 194 3.98 8.53 7.61
N GLN A 195 5.27 8.31 7.86
CA GLN A 195 6.28 9.38 7.75
C GLN A 195 6.34 9.95 6.33
N MET A 196 6.25 9.11 5.29
CA MET A 196 6.28 9.60 3.90
C MET A 196 5.09 10.52 3.58
N ARG A 197 3.88 10.18 4.07
CA ARG A 197 2.69 11.04 3.93
C ARG A 197 2.84 12.34 4.72
N GLU A 198 3.24 12.26 5.98
CA GLU A 198 3.33 13.41 6.88
C GLU A 198 4.44 14.40 6.48
N GLU A 199 5.57 13.89 6.02
CA GLU A 199 6.71 14.69 5.58
C GLU A 199 6.63 15.07 4.09
N ASN A 200 5.64 14.55 3.36
CA ASN A 200 5.44 14.76 1.93
C ASN A 200 6.71 14.50 1.08
N ARG A 201 7.40 13.39 1.37
CA ARG A 201 8.60 12.94 0.64
C ARG A 201 8.69 11.41 0.65
N VAL A 202 9.36 10.83 -0.35
CA VAL A 202 9.56 9.37 -0.45
C VAL A 202 11.02 8.94 -0.46
N GLU A 203 11.93 9.91 -0.47
CA GLU A 203 13.37 9.67 -0.40
C GLU A 203 13.97 10.28 0.86
N GLY A 204 15.18 9.84 1.21
CA GLY A 204 15.93 10.32 2.36
C GLY A 204 15.80 9.42 3.60
N ASN A 205 16.23 9.95 4.74
CA ASN A 205 16.30 9.17 5.97
C ASN A 205 14.95 9.15 6.69
N PHE A 206 14.35 7.97 6.81
CA PHE A 206 13.20 7.72 7.67
C PHE A 206 13.61 6.90 8.89
N LYS A 207 12.88 7.10 9.98
CA LYS A 207 12.98 6.21 11.15
C LYS A 207 12.32 4.88 10.80
N THR A 208 12.85 3.79 11.34
CA THR A 208 12.20 2.47 11.29
C THR A 208 12.04 1.90 12.68
N VAL A 209 11.17 0.91 12.82
CA VAL A 209 10.91 0.24 14.09
C VAL A 209 11.94 -0.87 14.33
N LYS A 210 12.45 -0.95 15.55
CA LYS A 210 13.41 -1.98 15.97
C LYS A 210 12.80 -3.37 15.77
N GLY A 211 13.55 -4.28 15.13
CA GLY A 211 13.09 -5.65 14.86
C GLY A 211 12.32 -5.83 13.55
N SER A 212 12.02 -4.75 12.83
CA SER A 212 11.42 -4.79 11.49
C SER A 212 12.00 -3.72 10.56
N SER A 213 13.30 -3.44 10.68
CA SER A 213 13.95 -2.37 9.91
C SER A 213 14.42 -2.80 8.51
N THR A 214 14.80 -4.06 8.32
CA THR A 214 15.51 -4.51 7.10
C THR A 214 14.65 -4.39 5.85
N SER A 215 13.46 -5.03 5.85
CA SER A 215 12.52 -4.95 4.72
C SER A 215 12.18 -3.51 4.32
N ALA A 216 11.94 -2.65 5.32
CA ALA A 216 11.64 -1.26 5.08
C ALA A 216 12.84 -0.51 4.48
N ARG A 217 14.03 -0.62 5.08
CA ARG A 217 15.22 0.19 4.69
C ARG A 217 15.87 -0.28 3.40
N GLU A 218 16.06 -1.58 3.24
CA GLU A 218 16.84 -2.15 2.15
C GLU A 218 15.99 -2.39 0.90
N GLY A 219 14.69 -2.63 1.09
CA GLY A 219 13.73 -2.84 0.01
C GLY A 219 12.86 -1.64 -0.27
N LEU A 220 11.79 -1.50 0.52
CA LEU A 220 10.65 -0.64 0.18
C LEU A 220 10.99 0.86 0.12
N MET A 221 11.83 1.36 1.03
CA MET A 221 12.31 2.75 0.99
C MET A 221 13.18 3.00 -0.24
N THR A 222 14.01 2.05 -0.66
CA THR A 222 14.83 2.16 -1.87
C THR A 222 13.95 2.24 -3.11
N ILE A 223 12.98 1.33 -3.23
CA ILE A 223 12.03 1.28 -4.36
C ILE A 223 11.19 2.56 -4.41
N ALA A 224 10.75 3.08 -3.26
CA ALA A 224 10.00 4.32 -3.18
C ALA A 224 10.84 5.55 -3.56
N ALA A 225 12.13 5.58 -3.19
CA ALA A 225 13.02 6.68 -3.50
C ALA A 225 13.25 6.84 -5.01
N GLU A 226 13.18 5.76 -5.79
CA GLU A 226 13.28 5.82 -7.26
C GLU A 226 12.13 6.62 -7.91
N LEU A 227 11.00 6.79 -7.20
CA LEU A 227 9.86 7.58 -7.67
C LEU A 227 9.95 9.07 -7.27
N SER A 228 11.00 9.52 -6.59
CA SER A 228 11.04 10.85 -5.95
C SER A 228 10.89 12.04 -6.92
N ASP A 229 11.42 11.92 -8.13
CA ASP A 229 11.26 12.89 -9.20
C ASP A 229 9.91 12.74 -9.92
N GLU A 230 9.46 11.50 -10.12
CA GLU A 230 8.24 11.19 -10.89
C GLU A 230 6.98 11.68 -10.20
N ILE A 231 6.87 11.52 -8.87
CA ILE A 231 5.69 11.94 -8.10
C ILE A 231 5.46 13.46 -8.11
N ARG A 232 6.46 14.23 -8.57
CA ARG A 232 6.40 15.70 -8.73
C ARG A 232 5.93 16.12 -10.12
N GLN A 233 5.75 15.18 -11.04
CA GLN A 233 5.28 15.41 -12.40
C GLN A 233 3.82 14.95 -12.55
N PRO A 234 3.03 15.53 -13.48
CA PRO A 234 1.70 15.01 -13.77
C PRO A 234 1.75 13.54 -14.19
N SER A 235 0.89 12.69 -13.60
CA SER A 235 0.76 11.30 -14.02
C SER A 235 -0.26 11.16 -15.15
N LYS A 236 0.03 10.25 -16.09
CA LYS A 236 -0.94 9.81 -17.10
C LYS A 236 -1.94 8.80 -16.55
N THR A 237 -1.64 8.25 -15.38
CA THR A 237 -2.44 7.25 -14.69
C THR A 237 -3.06 7.87 -13.45
N LYS A 238 -4.38 7.75 -13.34
CA LYS A 238 -5.15 8.18 -12.17
C LYS A 238 -5.51 6.96 -11.34
N TYR A 239 -5.51 7.12 -10.03
CA TYR A 239 -6.04 6.15 -9.08
C TYR A 239 -7.45 6.55 -8.68
N ILE A 240 -8.35 5.57 -8.60
CA ILE A 240 -9.64 5.71 -7.96
C ILE A 240 -9.86 4.49 -7.07
N GLY A 241 -10.02 4.73 -5.77
CA GLY A 241 -10.25 3.67 -4.80
C GLY A 241 -11.33 4.06 -3.81
N TYR A 242 -12.14 3.08 -3.40
CA TYR A 242 -13.12 3.25 -2.35
C TYR A 242 -13.09 2.06 -1.40
N ALA A 243 -13.03 2.33 -0.11
CA ALA A 243 -13.14 1.31 0.92
C ALA A 243 -14.26 1.65 1.92
N GLU A 244 -15.00 0.63 2.35
CA GLU A 244 -16.14 0.76 3.25
C GLU A 244 -16.16 -0.39 4.26
N ASP A 245 -16.41 -0.06 5.53
CA ASP A 245 -16.71 -1.03 6.58
C ASP A 245 -18.18 -1.44 6.49
N PHE A 246 -18.43 -2.72 6.21
CA PHE A 246 -19.77 -3.28 6.08
C PHE A 246 -20.44 -3.58 7.44
N GLY A 247 -19.76 -3.30 8.56
CA GLY A 247 -20.30 -3.40 9.91
C GLY A 247 -20.38 -4.82 10.48
N ASN A 248 -19.97 -5.84 9.72
CA ASN A 248 -19.95 -7.25 10.13
C ASN A 248 -18.53 -7.81 10.32
N GLY A 249 -17.56 -6.90 10.49
CA GLY A 249 -16.15 -7.21 10.60
C GLY A 249 -15.49 -7.49 9.25
N LEU A 250 -16.07 -7.00 8.16
CA LEU A 250 -15.49 -6.98 6.82
C LEU A 250 -15.41 -5.55 6.30
N ILE A 251 -14.24 -5.18 5.80
CA ILE A 251 -14.04 -3.96 5.01
C ILE A 251 -13.86 -4.38 3.55
N GLY A 252 -14.70 -3.88 2.65
CA GLY A 252 -14.51 -4.05 1.21
C GLY A 252 -13.65 -2.93 0.63
N ARG A 253 -12.79 -3.25 -0.33
CA ARG A 253 -12.02 -2.27 -1.09
C ARG A 253 -12.08 -2.57 -2.57
N LEU A 254 -12.39 -1.55 -3.36
CA LEU A 254 -12.24 -1.57 -4.81
C LEU A 254 -11.20 -0.52 -5.20
N GLN A 255 -10.21 -0.92 -5.99
CA GLN A 255 -9.14 -0.06 -6.49
C GLN A 255 -9.08 -0.15 -8.00
N LEU A 256 -8.92 0.99 -8.66
CA LEU A 256 -8.83 1.12 -10.10
C LEU A 256 -7.63 2.00 -10.44
N THR A 257 -6.95 1.68 -11.53
CA THR A 257 -6.10 2.65 -12.23
C THR A 257 -6.72 2.97 -13.58
N MET A 258 -6.67 4.25 -13.95
CA MET A 258 -7.14 4.73 -15.24
C MET A 258 -6.01 5.40 -16.00
N THR A 259 -5.67 4.88 -17.18
CA THR A 259 -4.65 5.45 -18.06
C THR A 259 -5.34 5.91 -19.33
N GLU A 260 -5.20 7.19 -19.67
CA GLU A 260 -5.79 7.79 -20.88
C GLU A 260 -7.30 7.51 -21.04
N GLY A 261 -8.05 7.57 -19.93
CA GLY A 261 -9.50 7.38 -19.91
C GLY A 261 -9.98 5.93 -19.99
N LYS A 262 -9.06 4.95 -19.88
CA LYS A 262 -9.39 3.52 -19.85
C LYS A 262 -9.00 2.92 -18.51
N ILE A 263 -9.79 1.97 -18.04
CA ILE A 263 -9.47 1.14 -16.89
C ILE A 263 -8.29 0.24 -17.27
N ASP A 264 -7.17 0.43 -16.57
CA ASP A 264 -5.91 -0.27 -16.78
C ASP A 264 -5.78 -1.45 -15.81
N THR A 265 -5.98 -1.21 -14.51
CA THR A 265 -6.02 -2.26 -13.50
C THR A 265 -7.24 -2.12 -12.59
N VAL A 266 -7.67 -3.25 -12.02
CA VAL A 266 -8.71 -3.34 -11.01
C VAL A 266 -8.30 -4.34 -9.95
N ARG A 267 -8.56 -4.02 -8.68
CA ARG A 267 -8.40 -4.96 -7.56
C ARG A 267 -9.60 -4.85 -6.63
N TYR A 268 -10.26 -5.97 -6.39
CA TYR A 268 -11.32 -6.09 -5.39
C TYR A 268 -10.86 -7.02 -4.26
N ASP A 269 -10.97 -6.56 -3.02
CA ASP A 269 -10.63 -7.37 -1.85
C ASP A 269 -11.58 -7.08 -0.69
N GLU A 270 -11.62 -8.02 0.26
CA GLU A 270 -12.35 -7.89 1.51
C GLU A 270 -11.41 -8.24 2.66
N TYR A 271 -11.32 -7.35 3.64
CA TYR A 271 -10.40 -7.44 4.77
C TYR A 271 -11.18 -7.84 6.01
N PHE A 272 -10.72 -8.90 6.69
CA PHE A 272 -11.24 -9.23 8.01
C PHE A 272 -10.79 -8.18 9.02
N SER A 273 -11.70 -7.79 9.91
CA SER A 273 -11.43 -6.79 10.95
C SER A 273 -10.19 -7.11 11.77
N ASP A 274 -9.55 -6.06 12.30
CA ASP A 274 -8.43 -6.19 13.21
C ASP A 274 -8.81 -6.79 14.58
N GLN A 275 -10.11 -6.75 14.91
CA GLN A 275 -10.69 -7.27 16.14
C GLN A 275 -11.60 -8.47 15.83
N PRO A 276 -11.28 -9.67 16.34
CA PRO A 276 -12.08 -10.86 16.07
C PRO A 276 -13.52 -10.76 16.61
N GLU A 277 -13.78 -9.90 17.60
CA GLU A 277 -15.10 -9.66 18.17
C GLU A 277 -16.04 -8.94 17.20
N LYS A 278 -15.51 -8.09 16.32
CA LYS A 278 -16.27 -7.37 15.29
C LYS A 278 -16.73 -8.29 14.16
N ILE A 279 -16.10 -9.45 13.98
CA ILE A 279 -16.44 -10.42 12.94
C ILE A 279 -17.66 -11.24 13.38
N THR A 280 -18.82 -11.00 12.76
CA THR A 280 -20.10 -11.60 13.15
C THR A 280 -20.10 -13.13 12.99
N ALA A 281 -19.51 -13.64 11.90
CA ALA A 281 -19.49 -15.07 11.62
C ALA A 281 -18.37 -15.77 12.44
N THR A 282 -18.77 -16.59 13.41
CA THR A 282 -17.84 -17.27 14.33
C THR A 282 -16.71 -18.04 13.63
N HIS A 283 -17.02 -18.73 12.53
CA HIS A 283 -16.03 -19.52 11.79
C HIS A 283 -15.01 -18.66 11.02
N LEU A 284 -15.28 -17.37 10.83
CA LEU A 284 -14.38 -16.41 10.16
C LEU A 284 -13.49 -15.65 11.14
N LYS A 285 -13.78 -15.68 12.45
CA LYS A 285 -13.00 -14.95 13.47
C LYS A 285 -11.51 -15.29 13.46
N GLN A 286 -11.17 -16.52 13.10
CA GLN A 286 -9.79 -16.99 12.99
C GLN A 286 -8.97 -16.27 11.90
N TYR A 287 -9.62 -15.60 10.95
CA TYR A 287 -8.96 -14.91 9.84
C TYR A 287 -8.78 -13.40 10.07
N TYR A 288 -9.05 -12.90 11.28
CA TYR A 288 -8.84 -11.49 11.65
C TYR A 288 -7.44 -10.97 11.23
N ARG A 289 -7.35 -9.69 10.85
CA ARG A 289 -6.13 -9.03 10.31
C ARG A 289 -5.55 -9.67 9.05
N GLN A 290 -6.38 -10.31 8.23
CA GLN A 290 -5.98 -10.87 6.94
C GLN A 290 -6.93 -10.37 5.87
N SER A 291 -6.50 -10.34 4.61
CA SER A 291 -7.39 -10.12 3.48
C SER A 291 -7.91 -11.46 2.96
N LYS A 292 -9.14 -11.49 2.43
CA LYS A 292 -9.69 -12.68 1.81
C LYS A 292 -8.90 -13.10 0.59
N TYR A 293 -8.38 -12.15 -0.20
CA TYR A 293 -7.59 -12.47 -1.38
C TYR A 293 -6.24 -13.12 -1.01
N PHE A 294 -5.54 -12.60 -0.01
CA PHE A 294 -4.16 -13.02 0.31
C PHE A 294 -4.04 -13.99 1.49
N SER A 295 -5.13 -14.26 2.23
CA SER A 295 -5.10 -15.20 3.35
C SER A 295 -4.95 -16.65 2.88
N LEU A 296 -3.78 -17.24 3.15
CA LEU A 296 -3.49 -18.65 2.82
C LEU A 296 -4.45 -19.63 3.50
N SER A 297 -4.77 -19.37 4.77
CA SER A 297 -5.60 -20.26 5.58
C SER A 297 -7.07 -20.17 5.16
N TYR A 298 -7.58 -18.97 4.89
CA TYR A 298 -8.93 -18.77 4.35
C TYR A 298 -9.05 -19.40 2.97
N ASN A 299 -8.11 -19.13 2.07
CA ASN A 299 -8.11 -19.65 0.70
C ASN A 299 -8.06 -21.17 0.67
N LYS A 300 -7.27 -21.80 1.55
CA LYS A 300 -7.27 -23.25 1.70
C LYS A 300 -8.62 -23.77 2.20
N ALA A 301 -9.24 -23.11 3.18
CA ALA A 301 -10.51 -23.54 3.76
C ALA A 301 -11.70 -23.37 2.80
N THR A 302 -11.64 -22.38 1.91
CA THR A 302 -12.70 -22.05 0.95
C THR A 302 -12.39 -22.54 -0.47
N ASN A 303 -11.27 -23.23 -0.67
CA ASN A 303 -10.82 -23.68 -1.99
C ASN A 303 -10.73 -22.53 -3.02
N ASN A 304 -10.09 -21.44 -2.61
CA ASN A 304 -9.86 -20.22 -3.41
C ASN A 304 -11.15 -19.55 -3.94
N ASP A 305 -12.30 -19.79 -3.33
CA ASP A 305 -13.61 -19.27 -3.79
C ASP A 305 -13.59 -17.75 -4.02
N PHE A 306 -13.11 -16.99 -3.03
CA PHE A 306 -13.04 -15.52 -3.13
C PHE A 306 -12.01 -15.04 -4.16
N VAL A 307 -10.85 -15.71 -4.26
CA VAL A 307 -9.81 -15.36 -5.24
C VAL A 307 -10.36 -15.52 -6.66
N ASN A 308 -10.97 -16.67 -6.94
CA ASN A 308 -11.59 -16.94 -8.24
C ASN A 308 -12.69 -15.91 -8.56
N PHE A 309 -13.52 -15.55 -7.58
CA PHE A 309 -14.52 -14.50 -7.72
C PHE A 309 -13.88 -13.14 -8.06
N SER A 310 -12.89 -12.70 -7.29
CA SER A 310 -12.25 -11.40 -7.47
C SER A 310 -11.50 -11.30 -8.80
N ASP A 311 -10.77 -12.35 -9.20
CA ASP A 311 -10.07 -12.41 -10.48
C ASP A 311 -11.05 -12.37 -11.66
N THR A 312 -12.15 -13.11 -11.57
CA THR A 312 -13.20 -13.11 -12.60
C THR A 312 -13.87 -11.74 -12.70
N LEU A 313 -14.20 -11.12 -11.56
CA LEU A 313 -14.76 -9.78 -11.49
C LEU A 313 -13.83 -8.73 -12.12
N THR A 314 -12.56 -8.76 -11.74
CA THR A 314 -11.50 -7.88 -12.25
C THR A 314 -11.37 -8.00 -13.77
N LYS A 315 -11.31 -9.23 -14.27
CA LYS A 315 -11.25 -9.50 -15.71
C LYS A 315 -12.46 -8.92 -16.46
N GLU A 316 -13.66 -9.16 -15.95
CA GLU A 316 -14.90 -8.65 -16.58
C GLU A 316 -14.95 -7.12 -16.63
N ILE A 317 -14.50 -6.44 -15.56
CA ILE A 317 -14.44 -4.96 -15.52
C ILE A 317 -13.47 -4.44 -16.58
N ILE A 318 -12.29 -5.05 -16.69
CA ILE A 318 -11.27 -4.65 -17.66
C ILE A 318 -11.76 -4.91 -19.10
N GLU A 319 -12.36 -6.07 -19.37
CA GLU A 319 -12.87 -6.41 -20.70
C GLU A 319 -14.02 -5.51 -21.14
N LYS A 320 -14.94 -5.17 -20.22
CA LYS A 320 -16.11 -4.34 -20.52
C LYS A 320 -15.85 -2.85 -20.39
N GLN A 321 -14.75 -2.47 -19.73
CA GLN A 321 -14.45 -1.09 -19.35
C GLN A 321 -15.62 -0.43 -18.57
N ALA A 322 -16.25 -1.21 -17.68
CA ALA A 322 -17.43 -0.79 -16.94
C ALA A 322 -17.51 -1.48 -15.57
N LEU A 323 -17.89 -0.72 -14.54
CA LEU A 323 -18.11 -1.25 -13.19
C LEU A 323 -19.49 -1.91 -13.03
N ALA A 324 -20.49 -1.48 -13.80
CA ALA A 324 -21.82 -2.04 -13.78
C ALA A 324 -22.05 -2.91 -15.02
N PHE A 325 -22.32 -4.20 -14.82
CA PHE A 325 -22.59 -5.14 -15.90
C PHE A 325 -23.39 -6.35 -15.39
N GLU A 326 -24.01 -7.08 -16.32
CA GLU A 326 -24.71 -8.33 -16.02
C GLU A 326 -23.77 -9.52 -16.16
N ASN A 327 -23.61 -10.28 -15.08
CA ASN A 327 -22.92 -11.57 -15.10
C ASN A 327 -23.58 -12.54 -14.11
N LYS A 328 -24.29 -13.54 -14.65
CA LYS A 328 -25.09 -14.49 -13.85
C LYS A 328 -24.25 -15.33 -12.89
N GLU A 329 -22.99 -15.61 -13.22
CA GLU A 329 -22.13 -16.40 -12.35
C GLU A 329 -21.61 -15.56 -11.18
N LEU A 330 -21.11 -14.35 -11.44
CA LEU A 330 -20.65 -13.45 -10.39
C LEU A 330 -21.77 -13.09 -9.40
N THR A 331 -23.01 -12.89 -9.87
CA THR A 331 -24.16 -12.57 -9.00
C THR A 331 -24.49 -13.63 -7.96
N LYS A 332 -24.01 -14.88 -8.12
CA LYS A 332 -24.26 -15.96 -7.15
C LYS A 332 -23.31 -15.88 -5.95
N HIS A 333 -22.16 -15.24 -6.10
CA HIS A 333 -21.17 -15.17 -5.03
C HIS A 333 -21.55 -14.07 -4.02
N PRO A 334 -21.49 -14.33 -2.70
CA PRO A 334 -21.96 -13.38 -1.68
C PRO A 334 -21.26 -12.02 -1.73
N SER A 335 -19.97 -11.98 -2.09
CA SER A 335 -19.21 -10.74 -2.22
C SER A 335 -19.63 -9.85 -3.39
N PHE A 336 -20.48 -10.31 -4.30
CA PHE A 336 -20.97 -9.47 -5.38
C PHE A 336 -21.87 -8.33 -4.85
N ALA A 337 -22.66 -8.59 -3.81
CA ALA A 337 -23.48 -7.55 -3.18
C ALA A 337 -22.61 -6.48 -2.48
N SER A 338 -21.51 -6.91 -1.85
CA SER A 338 -20.50 -6.01 -1.28
C SER A 338 -19.87 -5.13 -2.35
N TYR A 339 -19.40 -5.74 -3.46
CA TYR A 339 -18.89 -5.01 -4.63
C TYR A 339 -19.89 -3.99 -5.18
N GLN A 340 -21.16 -4.37 -5.32
CA GLN A 340 -22.23 -3.48 -5.79
C GLN A 340 -22.45 -2.26 -4.88
N THR A 341 -22.11 -2.36 -3.61
CA THR A 341 -22.16 -1.23 -2.68
C THR A 341 -21.01 -0.27 -2.98
N LEU A 342 -19.79 -0.78 -3.15
CA LEU A 342 -18.60 0.05 -3.42
C LEU A 342 -18.70 0.83 -4.73
N ILE A 343 -19.19 0.21 -5.81
CA ILE A 343 -19.25 0.89 -7.12
C ILE A 343 -20.20 2.09 -7.17
N LYS A 344 -21.14 2.22 -6.21
CA LYS A 344 -22.02 3.39 -6.12
C LYS A 344 -21.25 4.68 -5.78
N HIS A 345 -20.07 4.53 -5.20
CA HIS A 345 -19.21 5.62 -4.75
C HIS A 345 -18.11 5.97 -5.75
N ILE A 346 -17.94 5.16 -6.80
CA ILE A 346 -16.91 5.35 -7.81
C ILE A 346 -17.52 5.87 -9.11
N LYS A 347 -16.90 6.88 -9.70
CA LYS A 347 -17.23 7.42 -11.02
C LYS A 347 -16.02 7.21 -11.93
N ILE A 348 -16.27 6.66 -13.12
CA ILE A 348 -15.26 6.43 -14.16
C ILE A 348 -15.53 7.29 -15.38
#